data_AF-A0A4V1D946-F1
#
_entry.id   AF-A0A4V1D946-F1
#
_cell.length_a   1.000
_cell.length_b   1.000
_cell.length_c   1.000
_cell.angle_alpha   90.00
_cell.angle_beta   90.00
_cell.angle_gamma   90.00
#
_symmetry.space_group_name_H-M   'P 1'
#
loop_
_entity.id
_entity.type
_entity.pdbx_description
1 polymer ?
#
loop_
_entity_poly.entity_id
_entity_poly.type
_entity_poly.pdbx_seq_one_letter_code
_entity_poly.pdbx_strand_id
1 'polypeptide(L)'
;MDDRKQTDSRLSQAVEFLNIGSLEEMVNGEIDQASKLAFLTIFRSLAMLVGGDRKAMRHWLDTENSAFGEAPIELIVRGEGLDSVVAYLERIRHPQG
;
A
#
# COMPACT_ATOMS: atom_id res chain seq x y z
N MET A 1 29.14 1.76 -5.07
CA MET A 1 28.31 1.21 -3.97
C MET A 1 26.92 1.81 -4.17
N ASP A 2 26.25 1.53 -5.30
CA ASP A 2 25.42 0.38 -5.68
C ASP A 2 23.93 0.56 -5.31
N ASP A 3 23.30 1.54 -5.96
CA ASP A 3 21.88 1.90 -5.87
C ASP A 3 20.93 0.74 -6.28
N ARG A 4 21.42 -0.24 -7.05
CA ARG A 4 20.60 -1.39 -7.50
C ARG A 4 20.26 -2.33 -6.34
N LYS A 5 21.14 -2.45 -5.34
CA LYS A 5 20.88 -3.23 -4.12
C LYS A 5 19.88 -2.55 -3.16
N GLN A 6 19.78 -1.21 -3.21
CA GLN A 6 18.86 -0.45 -2.35
C GLN A 6 17.40 -0.57 -2.83
N THR A 7 17.19 -0.72 -4.14
CA THR A 7 15.87 -0.92 -4.77
C THR A 7 15.37 -2.36 -4.62
N ASP A 8 16.24 -3.37 -4.77
CA ASP A 8 15.90 -4.80 -4.56
C ASP A 8 15.48 -5.10 -3.09
N SER A 9 15.97 -4.32 -2.12
CA SER A 9 15.61 -4.44 -0.70
C SER A 9 14.22 -3.87 -0.38
N ARG A 10 13.86 -2.73 -0.98
CA ARG A 10 12.57 -2.04 -0.73
C ARG A 10 11.38 -2.76 -1.36
N LEU A 11 11.60 -3.45 -2.49
CA LEU A 11 10.60 -4.32 -3.13
C LEU A 11 10.40 -5.63 -2.36
N SER A 12 11.41 -6.10 -1.63
CA SER A 12 11.31 -7.31 -0.81
C SER A 12 10.52 -7.10 0.49
N GLN A 13 10.56 -5.89 1.10
CA GLN A 13 9.75 -5.53 2.29
C GLN A 13 8.25 -5.30 1.97
N ALA A 14 7.92 -4.79 0.78
CA ALA A 14 6.53 -4.72 0.31
C ALA A 14 5.91 -6.12 0.08
N VAL A 15 6.77 -7.12 -0.23
CA VAL A 15 6.42 -8.52 -0.46
C VAL A 15 6.17 -9.29 0.85
N GLU A 16 6.77 -8.89 1.98
CA GLU A 16 6.53 -9.49 3.30
C GLU A 16 5.22 -9.01 3.95
N PHE A 17 4.86 -7.73 3.80
CA PHE A 17 3.72 -7.11 4.49
C PHE A 17 2.32 -7.61 4.06
N LEU A 18 2.22 -8.29 2.92
CA LEU A 18 0.99 -8.96 2.50
C LEU A 18 0.87 -10.38 3.08
N ASN A 19 1.81 -10.81 3.94
CA ASN A 19 1.69 -11.91 4.86
C ASN A 19 2.03 -11.43 6.30
N ILE A 20 1.35 -11.95 7.32
CA ILE A 20 1.41 -11.41 8.69
C ILE A 20 2.67 -11.93 9.40
N GLY A 21 3.81 -11.33 9.08
CA GLY A 21 5.12 -11.45 9.73
C GLY A 21 6.04 -10.54 8.94
N SER A 22 6.54 -9.41 9.43
CA SER A 22 7.18 -9.17 10.72
C SER A 22 6.72 -7.84 11.34
N LEU A 23 5.88 -7.90 12.38
CA LEU A 23 5.55 -6.75 13.23
C LEU A 23 6.78 -6.23 13.99
N GLU A 24 7.84 -7.03 14.15
CA GLU A 24 9.07 -6.67 14.85
C GLU A 24 9.91 -5.66 14.06
N GLU A 25 9.99 -5.79 12.73
CA GLU A 25 10.73 -4.83 11.90
C GLU A 25 10.01 -3.48 11.79
N MET A 26 8.66 -3.50 11.78
CA MET A 26 7.83 -2.29 11.79
C MET A 26 8.03 -1.42 13.04
N VAL A 27 8.38 -2.00 14.18
CA VAL A 27 8.53 -1.29 15.45
C VAL A 27 9.92 -0.64 15.60
N ASN A 28 10.92 -1.09 14.84
CA ASN A 28 12.33 -0.69 15.01
C ASN A 28 12.77 0.61 14.29
N GLY A 29 11.86 1.33 13.61
CA GLY A 29 12.04 2.77 13.31
C GLY A 29 12.30 3.19 11.86
N GLU A 30 12.19 2.32 10.85
CA GLU A 30 12.41 2.69 9.44
C GLU A 30 11.18 3.30 8.74
N ILE A 31 9.98 3.05 9.26
CA ILE A 31 8.70 3.58 8.74
C ILE A 31 8.06 4.47 9.81
N ASP A 32 7.76 5.71 9.46
CA ASP A 32 7.11 6.66 10.36
C ASP A 32 5.66 6.22 10.70
N GLN A 33 5.10 6.80 11.76
CA GLN A 33 3.78 6.42 12.25
C GLN A 33 2.64 6.76 11.27
N ALA A 34 2.76 7.82 10.48
CA ALA A 34 1.74 8.20 9.51
C ALA A 34 1.70 7.18 8.36
N SER A 35 2.86 6.78 7.85
CA SER A 35 2.98 5.73 6.84
C SER A 35 2.34 4.41 7.30
N LYS A 36 2.54 4.01 8.56
CA LYS A 36 1.88 2.83 9.14
C LYS A 36 0.35 2.92 9.15
N LEU A 37 -0.18 4.07 9.56
CA LEU A 37 -1.63 4.31 9.57
C LEU A 37 -2.22 4.33 8.16
N ALA A 38 -1.48 4.87 7.19
CA ALA A 38 -1.88 4.86 5.79
C ALA A 38 -1.99 3.43 5.24
N PHE A 39 -0.98 2.57 5.47
CA PHE A 39 -1.05 1.16 5.06
C PHE A 39 -2.22 0.41 5.69
N LEU A 40 -2.47 0.60 6.99
CA LEU A 40 -3.63 0.00 7.66
C LEU A 40 -4.96 0.51 7.07
N THR A 41 -5.03 1.79 6.73
CA THR A 41 -6.22 2.40 6.11
C THR A 41 -6.46 1.81 4.72
N ILE A 42 -5.41 1.65 3.90
CA ILE A 42 -5.50 1.01 2.58
C ILE A 42 -6.00 -0.43 2.73
N PHE A 43 -5.36 -1.23 3.59
CA PHE A 43 -5.73 -2.62 3.80
C PHE A 43 -7.20 -2.76 4.24
N ARG A 44 -7.64 -1.97 5.22
CA ARG A 44 -9.03 -2.00 5.72
C ARG A 44 -10.03 -1.57 4.64
N SER A 45 -9.70 -0.53 3.88
CA SER A 45 -10.55 -0.05 2.79
C SER A 45 -10.74 -1.12 1.73
N LEU A 46 -9.65 -1.74 1.27
CA LEU A 46 -9.71 -2.80 0.27
C LEU A 46 -10.46 -4.01 0.81
N ALA A 47 -10.20 -4.43 2.05
CA ALA A 47 -10.95 -5.52 2.67
C ALA A 47 -12.47 -5.24 2.68
N MET A 48 -12.90 -4.00 2.91
CA MET A 48 -14.31 -3.64 2.81
C MET A 48 -14.83 -3.67 1.36
N LEU A 49 -14.06 -3.17 0.40
CA LEU A 49 -14.48 -3.09 -1.00
C LEU A 49 -14.57 -4.46 -1.69
N VAL A 50 -13.69 -5.39 -1.34
CA VAL A 50 -13.61 -6.72 -1.99
C VAL A 50 -13.96 -7.88 -1.06
N GLY A 51 -14.63 -7.61 0.06
CA GLY A 51 -15.09 -8.66 0.99
C GLY A 51 -13.98 -9.43 1.72
N GLY A 52 -12.81 -8.82 1.88
CA GLY A 52 -11.67 -9.40 2.59
C GLY A 52 -10.90 -10.45 1.79
N ASP A 53 -11.21 -10.67 0.51
CA ASP A 53 -10.42 -11.57 -0.34
C ASP A 53 -9.05 -10.95 -0.64
N ARG A 54 -8.02 -11.52 0.00
CA ARG A 54 -6.62 -11.09 -0.16
C ARG A 54 -6.14 -11.12 -1.61
N LYS A 55 -6.65 -12.04 -2.45
CA LYS A 55 -6.28 -12.08 -3.87
C LYS A 55 -6.86 -10.88 -4.61
N ALA A 56 -8.12 -10.55 -4.35
CA ALA A 56 -8.75 -9.38 -4.94
C ALA A 56 -8.12 -8.07 -4.44
N MET A 57 -7.74 -7.99 -3.15
CA MET A 57 -7.03 -6.83 -2.60
C MET A 57 -5.67 -6.62 -3.28
N ARG A 58 -4.92 -7.70 -3.48
CA ARG A 58 -3.64 -7.67 -4.22
C ARG A 58 -3.86 -7.26 -5.68
N HIS A 59 -4.83 -7.89 -6.34
CA HIS A 59 -5.14 -7.58 -7.72
C HIS A 59 -5.47 -6.09 -7.90
N TRP A 60 -6.21 -5.49 -6.97
CA TRP A 60 -6.51 -4.05 -7.01
C TRP A 60 -5.25 -3.18 -6.90
N LEU A 61 -4.29 -3.54 -6.05
CA LEU A 61 -3.02 -2.80 -5.90
C LEU A 61 -2.10 -2.91 -7.12
N ASP A 62 -2.15 -4.06 -7.81
CA ASP A 62 -1.29 -4.40 -8.95
C ASP A 62 -1.92 -4.04 -10.31
N THR A 63 -3.19 -3.62 -10.35
CA THR A 63 -3.89 -3.27 -11.58
C THR A 63 -3.93 -1.76 -11.77
N GLU A 64 -3.71 -1.32 -13.01
CA GLU A 64 -3.84 0.09 -13.38
C GLU A 64 -5.18 0.65 -12.92
N ASN A 65 -5.11 1.70 -12.11
CA ASN A 65 -6.27 2.43 -11.66
C ASN A 65 -6.43 3.67 -12.53
N SER A 66 -7.56 3.80 -13.22
CA SER A 66 -7.82 4.93 -14.13
C SER A 66 -7.76 6.31 -13.47
N ALA A 67 -7.90 6.41 -12.15
CA ALA A 67 -7.73 7.65 -11.43
C ALA A 67 -6.26 8.07 -11.28
N PHE A 68 -5.32 7.13 -11.38
CA PHE A 68 -3.88 7.36 -11.26
C PHE A 68 -3.15 7.19 -12.60
N GLY A 69 -3.72 6.42 -13.54
CA GLY A 69 -3.06 6.06 -14.80
C GLY A 69 -1.89 5.10 -14.63
N GLU A 70 -1.72 4.52 -13.44
CA GLU A 70 -0.72 3.52 -13.08
C GLU A 70 -1.28 2.59 -12.01
N ALA A 71 -0.56 1.52 -11.67
CA ALA A 71 -0.97 0.65 -10.57
C ALA A 71 -0.75 1.36 -9.21
N PRO A 72 -1.70 1.30 -8.26
CA PRO A 72 -1.54 1.94 -6.96
C PRO A 72 -0.23 1.59 -6.23
N ILE A 73 0.28 0.36 -6.40
CA ILE A 73 1.55 -0.07 -5.80
C ILE A 73 2.75 0.70 -6.37
N GLU A 74 2.75 1.02 -7.66
CA GLU A 74 3.81 1.79 -8.32
C GLU A 74 3.86 3.21 -7.77
N LEU A 75 2.68 3.81 -7.57
CA LEU A 75 2.53 5.14 -7.00
C LEU A 75 3.02 5.18 -5.54
N ILE A 76 2.70 4.16 -4.73
CA ILE A 76 3.12 4.05 -3.33
C ILE A 76 4.65 3.91 -3.23
N VAL A 77 5.27 3.06 -4.05
CA VAL A 77 6.72 2.81 -4.01
C VAL A 77 7.54 4.04 -4.39
N ARG A 78 7.00 4.93 -5.22
CA ARG A 78 7.63 6.20 -5.58
C ARG A 78 7.64 7.23 -4.43
N GLY A 79 6.95 6.95 -3.31
CA GLY A 79 6.97 7.76 -2.08
C GLY A 79 5.95 8.90 -2.03
N GLU A 80 5.37 9.30 -3.16
CA GLU A 80 4.38 10.38 -3.25
C GLU A 80 2.92 9.85 -3.29
N GLY A 81 2.75 8.54 -3.47
CA GLY A 81 1.43 7.94 -3.72
C GLY A 81 0.63 7.53 -2.52
N LEU A 82 1.25 7.37 -1.36
CA LEU A 82 0.62 6.71 -0.22
C LEU A 82 -0.64 7.45 0.26
N ASP A 83 -0.51 8.75 0.50
CA ASP A 83 -1.65 9.60 0.90
C ASP A 83 -2.70 9.72 -0.21
N SER A 84 -2.27 9.75 -1.48
CA SER A 84 -3.16 9.83 -2.64
C SER A 84 -4.04 8.58 -2.76
N VAL A 85 -3.46 7.39 -2.55
CA VAL A 85 -4.20 6.12 -2.55
C VAL A 85 -5.15 6.04 -1.36
N VAL A 86 -4.73 6.50 -0.17
CA VAL A 86 -5.61 6.61 1.01
C VAL A 86 -6.81 7.50 0.70
N ALA A 87 -6.58 8.73 0.24
CA ALA A 87 -7.64 9.69 -0.05
C ALA A 87 -8.64 9.17 -1.09
N TYR A 88 -8.12 8.49 -2.12
CA TYR A 88 -8.96 7.87 -3.13
C TYR A 88 -9.86 6.75 -2.57
N LEU A 89 -9.29 5.85 -1.77
CA LEU A 89 -10.04 4.76 -1.16
C LEU A 89 -11.09 5.25 -0.16
N GLU A 90 -10.77 6.28 0.62
CA GLU A 90 -11.71 6.95 1.52
C GLU A 90 -12.90 7.53 0.74
N ARG A 91 -12.65 8.19 -0.40
CA ARG A 91 -13.70 8.76 -1.25
C ARG A 91 -14.62 7.70 -1.84
N ILE A 92 -14.09 6.54 -2.24
CA ILE A 92 -14.92 5.43 -2.75
C ILE A 92 -15.77 4.84 -1.63
N ARG A 93 -15.19 4.68 -0.43
CA ARG A 93 -15.86 4.06 0.72
C ARG A 93 -16.92 4.96 1.33
N HIS A 94 -16.70 6.26 1.30
CA HIS A 94 -17.60 7.30 1.80
C HIS A 94 -17.88 8.32 0.69
N PRO A 95 -18.67 7.94 -0.33
CA PRO A 95 -19.03 8.86 -1.40
C PRO A 95 -19.86 9.98 -0.80
N GLN A 96 -19.26 11.16 -0.66
CA GLN A 96 -19.98 12.37 -0.29
C GLN A 96 -20.81 12.79 -1.50
N GLY A 97 -22.14 12.75 -1.35
CA GLY A 97 -23.11 13.20 -2.34
C GLY A 97 -23.24 14.72 -2.39
#